data_AF-A0A0D6LBU8-F1
#
_entry.id   AF-A0A0D6LBU8-F1
#
_cell.length_a   1.000
_cell.length_b   1.000
_cell.length_c   1.000
_cell.angle_alpha   90.00
_cell.angle_beta   90.00
_cell.angle_gamma   90.00
#
_symmetry.space_group_name_H-M   'P 1'
#
loop_
_entity.id
_entity.type
_entity.pdbx_description
1 polymer ?
#
loop_
_entity_poly.entity_id
_entity_poly.type
_entity_poly.pdbx_seq_one_letter_code
_entity_poly.pdbx_strand_id
1 'polypeptide(L)'
;DRLYWALLSEYVETHIVHSDRPVEFFVEATRSRVGKSLHPKYGLLQIVLEPYLRGKMVVPVTMNYDKLLEEMLYSYELLGFPKPKESTS
;
A
#
# COMPACT_ATOMS: atom_id res chain seq x y z
N ASP A 1 -6.05 -13.79 13.39
CA ASP A 1 -6.57 -13.67 14.76
C ASP A 1 -7.60 -12.54 14.78
N ARG A 2 -8.78 -12.81 15.34
CA ARG A 2 -9.88 -11.84 15.39
C ARG A 2 -9.61 -10.72 16.40
N LEU A 3 -8.89 -11.00 17.48
CA LEU A 3 -8.55 -9.98 18.48
C LEU A 3 -7.54 -8.99 17.92
N TYR A 4 -6.49 -9.50 17.27
CA TYR A 4 -5.50 -8.65 16.60
C TYR A 4 -6.15 -7.72 15.56
N TRP A 5 -7.05 -8.27 14.74
CA TRP A 5 -7.76 -7.49 13.73
C TRP A 5 -8.60 -6.37 14.37
N ALA A 6 -9.39 -6.68 15.40
CA ALA A 6 -10.20 -5.68 16.08
C ALA A 6 -9.35 -4.57 16.73
N LEU A 7 -8.24 -4.94 17.36
CA LEU A 7 -7.34 -4.00 18.03
C LEU A 7 -6.65 -3.07 17.01
N LEU A 8 -6.22 -3.63 15.87
CA LEU A 8 -5.63 -2.86 14.77
C LEU A 8 -6.64 -1.90 14.14
N SER A 9 -7.87 -2.36 13.87
CA SER A 9 -8.93 -1.51 13.31
C SER A 9 -9.25 -0.34 14.22
N GLU A 10 -9.47 -0.61 15.51
CA GLU A 10 -9.77 0.43 16.50
C GLU A 10 -8.64 1.46 16.62
N TYR A 11 -7.39 1.00 16.60
CA TYR A 11 -6.22 1.88 16.66
C TYR A 11 -6.16 2.82 15.46
N VAL A 12 -6.34 2.30 14.24
CA VAL A 12 -6.30 3.10 13.01
C VAL A 12 -7.48 4.05 12.93
N GLU A 13 -8.70 3.60 13.23
CA GLU A 13 -9.90 4.44 13.28
C GLU A 13 -9.75 5.58 14.28
N THR A 14 -9.28 5.27 15.49
CA THR A 14 -9.02 6.27 16.53
C THR A 14 -8.02 7.31 16.02
N HIS A 15 -6.98 6.89 15.31
CA HIS A 15 -5.98 7.80 14.76
C HIS A 15 -6.58 8.70 13.67
N ILE A 16 -7.39 8.17 12.75
CA ILE A 16 -8.05 8.96 11.68
C ILE A 16 -9.07 9.96 12.27
N VAL A 17 -9.74 9.60 13.35
CA VAL A 17 -10.81 10.44 13.92
C VAL A 17 -10.25 11.54 14.84
N HIS A 18 -9.28 11.21 15.68
CA HIS A 18 -8.81 12.10 16.76
C HIS A 18 -7.48 12.79 16.47
N SER A 19 -6.70 12.32 15.50
CA SER A 19 -5.43 12.97 15.13
C SER A 19 -5.70 14.17 14.23
N ASP A 20 -4.88 15.21 14.41
CA ASP A 20 -4.84 16.38 13.51
C ASP A 20 -4.02 16.10 12.24
N ARG A 21 -3.47 14.88 12.09
CA ARG A 21 -2.66 14.47 10.94
C ARG A 21 -3.38 13.44 10.08
N PRO A 22 -3.33 13.58 8.74
CA PRO A 22 -3.87 12.58 7.83
C PRO A 22 -3.04 11.28 7.90
N VAL A 23 -3.71 10.15 7.67
CA VAL A 23 -3.07 8.84 7.57
C VAL A 23 -2.75 8.56 6.11
N GLU A 24 -1.47 8.34 5.82
CA GLU A 24 -1.00 7.94 4.50
C GLU A 24 -0.71 6.44 4.48
N PHE A 25 -1.17 5.75 3.44
CA PHE A 25 -0.90 4.33 3.26
C PHE A 25 -0.85 3.94 1.79
N PHE A 26 -0.15 2.85 1.51
CA PHE A 26 -0.04 2.28 0.17
C PHE A 26 -0.92 1.04 0.08
N VAL A 27 -1.85 1.04 -0.86
CA VAL A 27 -2.77 -0.10 -1.07
C VAL A 27 -2.00 -1.37 -1.46
N GLU A 28 -0.81 -1.23 -2.05
CA GLU A 28 0.05 -2.34 -2.46
C GLU A 28 0.83 -2.98 -1.30
N ALA A 29 0.95 -2.28 -0.16
CA ALA A 29 1.76 -2.63 1.02
C ALA A 29 3.28 -2.80 0.77
N THR A 30 3.73 -2.85 -0.48
CA THR A 30 5.14 -2.95 -0.87
C THR A 30 5.47 -1.95 -1.98
N ARG A 31 6.77 -1.77 -2.25
CA ARG A 31 7.26 -0.89 -3.31
C ARG A 31 7.23 -1.62 -4.65
N SER A 32 6.73 -0.94 -5.69
CA SER A 32 6.96 -1.40 -7.07
C SER A 32 8.39 -1.09 -7.50
N ARG A 33 9.11 -2.10 -8.01
CA ARG A 33 10.49 -1.98 -8.53
C ARG A 33 10.53 -1.73 -10.03
N VAL A 34 9.41 -2.00 -10.70
CA VAL A 34 9.28 -2.14 -12.14
C VAL A 34 8.38 -1.04 -12.73
N GLY A 35 7.88 -0.13 -11.88
CA GLY A 35 6.93 0.91 -12.28
C GLY A 35 5.53 0.39 -12.61
N LYS A 36 5.27 -0.91 -12.44
CA LYS A 36 3.95 -1.53 -12.58
C LYS A 36 3.21 -1.46 -11.24
N SER A 37 1.94 -1.06 -11.25
CA SER A 37 1.10 -1.18 -10.06
C SER A 37 0.95 -2.64 -9.65
N LEU A 38 1.13 -2.91 -8.36
CA LEU A 38 0.87 -4.21 -7.77
C LEU A 38 -0.63 -4.34 -7.42
N HIS A 39 -1.07 -5.58 -7.20
CA HIS A 39 -2.44 -5.81 -6.80
C HIS A 39 -2.71 -5.22 -5.40
N PRO A 40 -3.83 -4.49 -5.24
CA PRO A 40 -4.18 -3.88 -3.98
C PRO A 40 -4.44 -4.95 -2.90
N LYS A 41 -3.92 -4.71 -1.70
CA LYS A 41 -4.23 -5.45 -0.48
C LYS A 41 -5.36 -4.74 0.25
N TYR A 42 -6.52 -5.40 0.31
CA TYR A 42 -7.74 -4.80 0.83
C TYR A 42 -7.80 -4.68 2.36
N GLY A 43 -6.86 -5.27 3.11
CA GLY A 43 -6.91 -5.28 4.57
C GLY A 43 -7.00 -3.87 5.17
N LEU A 44 -5.98 -3.04 4.96
CA LEU A 44 -5.99 -1.68 5.49
C LEU A 44 -7.07 -0.81 4.85
N LEU A 45 -7.39 -1.05 3.57
CA LEU A 45 -8.43 -0.34 2.85
C LEU A 45 -9.82 -0.56 3.48
N GLN A 46 -10.12 -1.77 3.95
CA GLN A 46 -11.38 -2.08 4.64
C GLN A 46 -11.53 -1.26 5.92
N ILE A 47 -10.44 -1.09 6.67
CA ILE A 47 -10.44 -0.30 7.92
C ILE A 47 -10.69 1.18 7.62
N VAL A 48 -10.09 1.73 6.56
CA VAL A 48 -10.24 3.15 6.19
C VAL A 48 -11.62 3.43 5.55
N LEU A 49 -12.26 2.41 4.98
CA LEU A 49 -13.57 2.56 4.34
C LEU A 49 -14.68 2.88 5.37
N GLU A 50 -14.57 2.38 6.60
CA GLU A 50 -15.56 2.66 7.65
C GLU A 50 -15.61 4.16 8.03
N PRO A 51 -14.49 4.82 8.39
CA PRO A 51 -14.46 6.26 8.59
C PRO A 51 -14.90 7.06 7.35
N TYR A 52 -14.58 6.59 6.14
CA TYR A 52 -15.02 7.23 4.91
C TYR A 52 -16.55 7.28 4.81
N LEU A 53 -17.23 6.18 5.10
CA LEU A 53 -18.70 6.13 5.14
C LEU A 53 -19.30 7.01 6.25
N ARG A 54 -18.55 7.25 7.34
CA ARG A 54 -18.92 8.19 8.41
C ARG A 54 -18.62 9.66 8.08
N GLY A 55 -18.23 9.96 6.83
CA GLY A 55 -18.05 11.33 6.33
C GLY A 55 -16.61 11.84 6.31
N LYS A 56 -15.60 10.99 6.54
CA LYS A 56 -14.20 11.36 6.32
C LYS A 56 -13.85 11.30 4.84
N MET A 57 -12.90 12.13 4.39
CA MET A 57 -12.44 12.14 3.00
C MET A 57 -11.29 11.17 2.77
N VAL A 58 -11.30 10.50 1.61
CA VAL A 58 -10.18 9.73 1.09
C VAL A 58 -9.69 10.41 -0.17
N VAL A 59 -8.40 10.73 -0.23
CA VAL A 59 -7.77 11.37 -1.38
C VAL A 59 -6.88 10.34 -2.08
N PRO A 60 -7.21 9.91 -3.31
CA PRO A 60 -6.32 9.04 -4.06
C PRO A 60 -5.08 9.83 -4.51
N VAL A 61 -3.90 9.29 -4.21
CA VAL A 61 -2.61 9.85 -4.61
C VAL A 61 -1.88 8.82 -5.45
N THR A 62 -1.38 9.24 -6.62
CA THR A 62 -0.54 8.42 -7.49
C THR A 62 0.87 8.98 -7.49
N MET A 63 1.86 8.11 -7.29
CA MET A 63 3.28 8.45 -7.36
C MET A 63 3.90 7.72 -8.54
N ASN A 64 4.46 8.47 -9.48
CA ASN A 64 5.19 7.94 -10.63
C ASN A 64 6.67 8.32 -10.51
N TYR A 65 7.56 7.40 -10.86
CA TYR A 65 9.00 7.64 -10.89
C TYR A 65 9.47 7.74 -12.34
N ASP A 66 10.19 8.81 -12.69
CA ASP A 66 10.79 8.96 -14.03
C ASP A 66 11.97 8.01 -14.25
N LYS A 67 12.65 7.61 -13.17
CA LYS A 67 13.81 6.72 -13.22
C LYS A 67 13.61 5.52 -12.30
N LEU A 68 13.74 4.32 -12.86
CA LEU A 68 13.66 3.08 -12.10
C LEU A 68 15.01 2.80 -11.43
N LEU A 69 14.98 2.47 -10.13
CA LEU A 69 16.20 2.08 -9.41
C LEU A 69 16.78 0.75 -9.91
N GLU A 70 15.93 -0.14 -10.45
CA GLU A 70 16.29 -1.47 -10.93
C GLU A 70 16.16 -1.61 -12.46
N GLU A 71 16.63 -0.61 -13.23
CA GLU A 71 16.54 -0.57 -14.71
C GLU A 71 17.05 -1.85 -15.39
N MET A 72 18.18 -2.40 -14.92
CA MET A 72 18.78 -3.61 -15.50
C MET A 72 17.88 -4.83 -15.29
N LEU A 73 17.44 -5.08 -14.05
CA LEU A 73 16.57 -6.21 -13.73
C LEU A 73 15.24 -6.12 -14.47
N TYR A 74 14.70 -4.91 -14.62
CA TYR A 74 13.50 -4.69 -15.40
C TYR A 74 13.71 -5.01 -16.89
N SER A 75 14.84 -4.60 -17.47
CA SER A 75 15.19 -4.90 -18.86
C SER A 75 15.28 -6.41 -19.11
N TYR A 76 15.83 -7.18 -18.15
CA TYR A 76 15.85 -8.65 -18.22
C TYR A 76 14.44 -9.26 -18.12
N GLU A 77 13.55 -8.71 -17.29
CA GLU A 77 12.15 -9.14 -17.22
C GLU A 77 11.43 -8.92 -18.56
N LEU A 78 11.65 -7.78 -19.23
CA LEU A 78 11.08 -7.49 -20.55
C LEU A 78 11.59 -8.45 -21.64
N LEU A 79 12.82 -8.95 -21.50
CA LEU A 79 13.40 -9.98 -22.37
C LEU A 79 12.88 -11.40 -22.05
N GLY A 80 12.00 -11.54 -21.05
CA GLY A 80 11.36 -12.80 -20.70
C GLY A 80 12.05 -13.61 -19.60
N PHE A 81 13.10 -13.07 -18.97
CA PHE A 81 13.74 -13.74 -17.85
C PHE A 81 12.87 -13.60 -16.58
N PRO A 82 12.65 -14.69 -15.82
CA PRO A 82 11.79 -14.66 -14.66
C PRO A 82 12.38 -13.81 -13.54
N LYS A 83 11.50 -13.07 -12.83
CA LYS A 83 11.89 -12.21 -11.71
C LYS A 83 12.58 -13.03 -10.60
N PRO A 84 13.78 -12.65 -10.13
CA PRO A 84 14.39 -13.29 -8.97
C PRO A 84 13.49 -13.10 -7.73
N LYS A 85 13.32 -14.18 -6.95
CA LYS A 85 12.53 -14.13 -5.71
C LYS A 85 13.21 -13.18 -4.73
N GLU A 86 12.43 -12.28 -4.15
CA GLU A 86 12.91 -11.37 -3.13
C GLU A 86 13.21 -12.15 -1.84
N SER A 87 14.39 -11.93 -1.27
CA SER A 87 14.78 -12.47 0.03
C SER A 87 14.73 -11.35 1.06
N THR A 88 14.01 -11.58 2.16
CA THR A 88 14.12 -10.78 3.39
C THR A 88 15.17 -11.46 4.26
N SER A 89 16.45 -11.21 3.97
CA SER A 89 17.55 -11.57 4.87
C SER A 89 17.93 -10.37 5.73
#